data_AF-A0A444YL13-F1
#
_entry.id   AF-A0A444YL13-F1
#
_cell.length_a   1.000
_cell.length_b   1.000
_cell.length_c   1.000
_cell.angle_alpha   90.00
_cell.angle_beta   90.00
_cell.angle_gamma   90.00
#
_symmetry.space_group_name_H-M   'P 1'
#
loop_
_entity.id
_entity.type
_entity.pdbx_description
1 polymer ?
#
loop_
_entity_poly.entity_id
_entity_poly.type
_entity_poly.pdbx_seq_one_letter_code
_entity_poly.pdbx_strand_id
1 'polypeptide(L)'
;MDPSYKLRTQVDQIGGNNPTWNDRFLFRVTPEYLASVTSGFSVAIFAVGTFRDHLVGTVRILVSNILSTVEPAMKPCFSAVQVRRQSGRFQGVLNVGARVVDEFYFPAWHKVPAIGLHDLMLKVEKQRRRNKLGLSSGENSLSESSKTTSSLPSPDDDR
;
A
#
# COMPACT_ATOMS: atom_id res chain seq x y z
N MET A 1 1.30 -8.93 -4.73
CA MET A 1 1.32 -7.97 -3.60
C MET A 1 1.60 -8.73 -2.32
N ASP A 2 2.42 -8.17 -1.45
CA ASP A 2 2.76 -8.78 -0.17
C ASP A 2 1.56 -8.64 0.81
N PRO A 3 1.03 -9.76 1.35
CA PRO A 3 -0.07 -9.76 2.34
C PRO A 3 0.23 -8.98 3.63
N SER A 4 1.48 -8.63 3.90
CA SER A 4 1.89 -7.83 5.05
C SER A 4 1.45 -6.37 4.93
N TYR A 5 1.17 -5.88 3.72
CA TYR A 5 0.79 -4.49 3.44
C TYR A 5 -0.70 -4.32 3.17
N LYS A 6 -1.54 -4.77 4.12
CA LYS A 6 -3.00 -4.60 4.07
C LYS A 6 -3.38 -3.16 4.40
N LEU A 7 -4.30 -2.61 3.61
CA LEU A 7 -4.94 -1.32 3.85
C LEU A 7 -6.41 -1.53 4.19
N ARG A 8 -7.02 -0.53 4.83
CA ARG A 8 -8.42 -0.57 5.25
C ARG A 8 -9.14 0.68 4.78
N THR A 9 -10.38 0.51 4.37
CA THR A 9 -11.30 1.62 4.09
C THR A 9 -11.80 2.21 5.40
N GLN A 10 -12.40 3.40 5.33
CA GLN A 10 -13.25 3.85 6.42
C GLN A 10 -14.51 2.97 6.51
N VAL A 11 -15.17 3.01 7.68
CA VAL A 11 -16.46 2.33 7.86
C VAL A 11 -17.56 3.22 7.31
N ASP A 12 -18.37 2.69 6.38
CA ASP A 12 -19.62 3.33 6.01
C ASP A 12 -20.71 2.95 7.02
N GLN A 13 -21.12 3.94 7.83
CA GLN A 13 -22.14 3.76 8.87
C GLN A 13 -23.58 3.87 8.33
N ILE A 14 -23.77 4.40 7.13
CA ILE A 14 -25.09 4.76 6.58
C ILE A 14 -25.52 3.75 5.52
N GLY A 15 -24.61 3.32 4.64
CA GLY A 15 -24.96 2.52 3.45
C GLY A 15 -25.51 1.12 3.75
N GLY A 16 -25.35 0.59 4.97
CA GLY A 16 -25.93 -0.69 5.38
C GLY A 16 -25.53 -1.85 4.44
N ASN A 17 -26.52 -2.45 3.76
CA ASN A 17 -26.28 -3.53 2.79
C ASN A 17 -25.77 -3.05 1.42
N ASN A 18 -25.68 -1.73 1.19
CA ASN A 18 -25.16 -1.11 -0.03
C ASN A 18 -24.12 -0.01 0.32
N PRO A 19 -22.98 -0.39 0.92
CA PRO A 19 -21.99 0.56 1.40
C PRO A 19 -21.27 1.31 0.27
N THR A 20 -20.87 2.54 0.54
CA THR A 20 -20.06 3.39 -0.35
C THR A 20 -18.80 3.87 0.38
N TRP A 21 -17.64 3.31 0.01
CA TRP A 21 -16.36 3.65 0.65
C TRP A 21 -15.63 4.81 -0.03
N ASN A 22 -15.46 4.74 -1.36
CA ASN A 22 -14.69 5.70 -2.16
C ASN A 22 -13.24 5.96 -1.69
N ASP A 23 -12.72 5.15 -0.76
CA ASP A 23 -11.32 5.12 -0.40
C ASP A 23 -10.44 4.76 -1.60
N ARG A 24 -9.30 5.46 -1.71
CA ARG A 24 -8.30 5.20 -2.74
C ARG A 24 -7.03 4.71 -2.08
N PHE A 25 -6.55 3.58 -2.58
CA PHE A 25 -5.30 2.99 -2.15
C PHE A 25 -4.31 3.05 -3.30
N LEU A 26 -3.06 3.27 -2.93
CA LEU A 26 -1.96 3.16 -3.84
C LEU A 26 -1.12 1.96 -3.38
N PHE A 27 -0.62 1.21 -4.36
CA PHE A 27 0.27 0.07 -4.13
C PHE A 27 1.45 0.15 -5.09
N ARG A 28 2.66 0.02 -4.56
CA ARG A 28 3.86 -0.11 -5.38
C ARG A 28 3.95 -1.54 -5.89
N VAL A 29 4.09 -1.68 -7.20
CA VAL A 29 4.19 -2.96 -7.89
C VAL A 29 5.29 -2.89 -8.91
N THR A 30 5.91 -4.03 -9.20
CA THR A 30 6.93 -4.11 -10.24
C THR A 30 6.29 -4.20 -11.63
N PRO A 31 6.99 -3.84 -12.71
CA PRO A 31 6.51 -4.02 -14.08
C PRO A 31 6.11 -5.47 -14.39
N GLU A 32 6.85 -6.46 -13.86
CA GLU A 32 6.57 -7.88 -14.05
C GLU A 32 5.24 -8.28 -13.40
N TYR A 33 4.92 -7.68 -12.25
CA TYR A 33 3.63 -7.88 -11.60
C TYR A 33 2.49 -7.34 -12.47
N LEU A 34 2.67 -6.17 -13.09
CA LEU A 34 1.66 -5.60 -14.00
C LEU A 34 1.49 -6.41 -15.28
N ALA A 35 2.57 -7.01 -15.80
CA ALA A 35 2.55 -7.82 -17.02
C ALA A 35 1.99 -9.24 -16.81
N SER A 36 1.95 -9.73 -15.57
CA SER A 36 1.49 -11.09 -15.26
C SER A 36 -0.03 -11.24 -15.35
N VAL A 37 -0.49 -12.30 -16.02
CA VAL A 37 -1.91 -12.65 -16.14
C VAL A 37 -2.53 -13.22 -14.86
N THR A 38 -1.69 -13.64 -13.91
CA THR A 38 -2.15 -14.21 -12.62
C THR A 38 -2.05 -13.22 -11.47
N SER A 39 -1.43 -12.05 -11.70
CA SER A 39 -1.31 -11.02 -10.69
C SER A 39 -2.68 -10.43 -10.35
N GLY A 40 -2.87 -10.08 -9.09
CA GLY A 40 -4.16 -9.62 -8.62
C GLY A 40 -4.13 -9.21 -7.17
N PHE A 41 -5.10 -8.39 -6.78
CA PHE A 41 -5.31 -8.02 -5.40
C PHE A 41 -6.60 -8.66 -4.88
N SER A 42 -6.71 -8.76 -3.56
CA SER A 42 -7.87 -9.34 -2.91
C SER A 42 -8.49 -8.33 -1.96
N VAL A 43 -9.81 -8.28 -1.97
CA VAL A 43 -10.61 -7.43 -1.08
C VAL A 43 -11.40 -8.36 -0.17
N ALA A 44 -11.24 -8.19 1.13
CA ALA A 44 -12.06 -8.86 2.14
C ALA A 44 -13.02 -7.81 2.73
N ILE A 45 -14.32 -8.11 2.66
CA ILE A 45 -15.38 -7.21 3.09
C ILE A 45 -15.86 -7.67 4.46
N PHE A 46 -15.88 -6.76 5.42
CA PHE A 46 -16.29 -7.04 6.79
C PHE A 46 -17.49 -6.17 7.17
N ALA A 47 -18.42 -6.76 7.92
CA ALA A 47 -19.46 -6.04 8.63
C ALA A 47 -18.96 -5.78 10.06
N VAL A 48 -19.05 -4.53 10.50
CA VAL A 48 -18.67 -4.15 11.87
C VAL A 48 -19.61 -4.84 12.85
N GLY A 49 -19.04 -5.60 13.78
CA GLY A 49 -19.79 -6.28 14.84
C GLY A 49 -19.43 -5.73 16.22
N THR A 50 -20.30 -6.00 17.20
CA THR A 50 -20.11 -5.50 18.57
C THR A 50 -18.87 -6.10 19.26
N PHE A 51 -18.58 -7.38 19.02
CA PHE A 51 -17.46 -8.09 19.63
C PHE A 51 -16.31 -8.37 18.66
N ARG A 52 -16.65 -8.69 17.41
CA ARG A 52 -15.70 -8.91 16.32
C ARG A 52 -16.35 -8.55 15.00
N ASP A 53 -15.52 -8.13 14.06
CA ASP A 53 -15.96 -7.95 12.68
C ASP A 53 -16.26 -9.29 12.03
N HIS A 54 -17.32 -9.31 11.23
CA HIS A 54 -17.79 -10.51 10.54
C HIS A 54 -17.39 -10.44 9.07
N LEU A 55 -16.63 -11.45 8.59
CA LEU A 55 -16.29 -11.55 7.17
C LEU A 55 -17.57 -11.81 6.36
N VAL A 56 -17.96 -10.83 5.56
CA VAL A 56 -19.10 -10.92 4.64
C VAL A 56 -18.71 -11.74 3.42
N GLY A 57 -17.54 -11.47 2.86
CA GLY A 57 -17.05 -12.17 1.68
C GLY A 57 -15.70 -11.68 1.21
N THR A 58 -15.18 -12.35 0.19
CA THR A 58 -13.90 -12.02 -0.44
C THR A 58 -14.06 -11.92 -1.94
N VAL A 59 -13.21 -11.10 -2.54
CA VAL A 59 -13.10 -10.90 -3.98
C VAL A 59 -11.63 -10.97 -4.34
N ARG A 60 -11.29 -11.71 -5.41
CA ARG A 60 -9.97 -11.63 -6.05
C ARG A 60 -10.14 -10.97 -7.42
N ILE A 61 -9.33 -9.94 -7.67
CA ILE A 61 -9.37 -9.12 -8.88
C ILE A 61 -8.03 -9.27 -9.57
N LEU A 62 -8.02 -9.78 -10.80
CA LEU A 62 -6.80 -9.86 -11.60
C LEU A 62 -6.48 -8.49 -12.19
N VAL A 63 -5.21 -8.12 -12.15
CA VAL A 63 -4.74 -6.84 -12.71
C VAL A 63 -5.04 -6.77 -14.20
N SER A 64 -4.82 -7.87 -14.92
CA SER A 64 -5.13 -8.02 -16.34
C SER A 64 -6.61 -7.83 -16.70
N ASN A 65 -7.53 -8.04 -15.74
CA ASN A 65 -8.97 -7.94 -15.99
C ASN A 65 -9.50 -6.52 -15.77
N ILE A 66 -8.88 -5.76 -14.86
CA ILE A 66 -9.33 -4.41 -14.52
C ILE A 66 -8.56 -3.33 -15.27
N LEU A 67 -7.28 -3.55 -15.59
CA LEU A 67 -6.47 -2.57 -16.32
C LEU A 67 -6.54 -2.84 -17.81
N SER A 68 -6.92 -1.83 -18.59
CA SER A 68 -6.79 -1.90 -20.05
C SER A 68 -5.32 -1.82 -20.44
N THR A 69 -4.87 -2.79 -21.23
CA THR A 69 -3.50 -2.84 -21.79
C THR A 69 -3.35 -2.00 -23.07
N VAL A 70 -4.43 -1.39 -23.57
CA VAL A 70 -4.56 -0.93 -24.96
C VAL A 70 -4.48 0.61 -25.12
N GLU A 71 -4.66 1.37 -24.04
CA GLU A 71 -4.65 2.86 -24.06
C GLU A 71 -3.70 3.38 -22.97
N PRO A 72 -3.17 4.62 -23.09
CA PRO A 72 -2.16 5.13 -22.15
C PRO A 72 -2.67 4.94 -20.73
N ALA A 73 -1.80 4.36 -19.89
CA ALA A 73 -2.05 3.87 -18.54
C ALA A 73 -2.59 4.92 -17.52
N MET A 74 -3.01 6.08 -18.02
CA MET A 74 -3.50 7.26 -17.33
C MET A 74 -5.00 7.25 -17.03
N LYS A 75 -5.85 6.55 -17.82
CA LYS A 75 -7.30 6.56 -17.59
C LYS A 75 -7.71 5.51 -16.53
N PRO A 76 -8.58 5.87 -15.56
CA PRO A 76 -9.14 4.88 -14.65
C PRO A 76 -10.09 3.94 -15.38
N CYS A 77 -9.91 2.65 -15.13
CA CYS A 77 -10.80 1.59 -15.56
C CYS A 77 -11.66 1.14 -14.38
N PHE A 78 -12.89 0.71 -14.67
CA PHE A 78 -13.85 0.30 -13.66
C PHE A 78 -14.32 -1.13 -13.94
N SER A 79 -14.53 -1.88 -12.87
CA SER A 79 -15.01 -3.26 -12.95
C SER A 79 -16.00 -3.54 -11.82
N ALA A 80 -17.01 -4.35 -12.12
CA ALA A 80 -17.98 -4.86 -11.17
C ALA A 80 -17.68 -6.34 -10.95
N VAL A 81 -17.31 -6.71 -9.72
CA VAL A 81 -16.80 -8.05 -9.41
C VAL A 81 -17.66 -8.73 -8.37
N GLN A 82 -17.94 -10.01 -8.58
CA GLN A 82 -18.77 -10.81 -7.70
C GLN A 82 -18.12 -11.03 -6.33
N VAL A 83 -18.84 -10.68 -5.26
CA VAL A 83 -18.48 -11.03 -3.89
C VAL A 83 -18.90 -12.47 -3.60
N ARG A 84 -17.96 -13.26 -3.06
CA ARG A 84 -18.20 -14.65 -2.68
C ARG A 84 -18.00 -14.86 -1.19
N ARG A 85 -18.92 -15.58 -0.55
CA ARG A 85 -18.73 -16.09 0.82
C ARG A 85 -17.62 -17.13 0.83
N GLN A 86 -17.15 -17.48 2.03
CA GLN A 86 -16.28 -18.64 2.23
C GLN A 86 -16.89 -19.95 1.70
N SER A 87 -18.23 -20.06 1.69
CA SER A 87 -18.95 -21.20 1.08
C SER A 87 -18.99 -21.17 -0.46
N GLY A 88 -18.43 -20.15 -1.11
CA GLY A 88 -18.48 -19.96 -2.56
C GLY A 88 -19.78 -19.33 -3.08
N ARG A 89 -20.81 -19.19 -2.22
CA ARG A 89 -22.10 -18.56 -2.56
C ARG A 89 -21.94 -17.09 -2.91
N PHE A 90 -22.77 -16.62 -3.84
CA PHE A 90 -22.92 -15.20 -4.19
C PHE A 90 -23.35 -14.37 -2.97
N GLN A 91 -22.72 -13.19 -2.81
CA GLN A 91 -22.95 -12.27 -1.69
C GLN A 91 -22.96 -10.80 -2.15
N GLY A 92 -23.36 -10.54 -3.40
CA GLY A 92 -23.43 -9.19 -3.97
C GLY A 92 -22.28 -8.89 -4.94
N VAL A 93 -22.17 -7.61 -5.29
CA VAL A 93 -21.24 -7.09 -6.30
C VAL A 93 -20.43 -5.96 -5.67
N LEU A 94 -19.12 -5.95 -5.92
CA LEU A 94 -18.21 -4.88 -5.55
C LEU A 94 -17.83 -4.10 -6.80
N ASN A 95 -18.09 -2.79 -6.79
CA ASN A 95 -17.60 -1.87 -7.82
C ASN A 95 -16.23 -1.35 -7.44
N VAL A 96 -15.25 -1.48 -8.35
CA VAL A 96 -13.87 -1.04 -8.15
C VAL A 96 -13.40 -0.22 -9.34
N GLY A 97 -12.54 0.76 -9.06
CA GLY A 97 -11.79 1.50 -10.07
C GLY A 97 -10.29 1.31 -9.85
N ALA A 98 -9.53 1.17 -10.93
CA ALA A 98 -8.08 1.09 -10.88
C ALA A 98 -7.43 1.83 -12.04
N ARG A 99 -6.21 2.32 -11.81
CA ARG A 99 -5.32 2.88 -12.83
C ARG A 99 -3.88 2.64 -12.42
N VAL A 100 -2.98 2.65 -13.39
CA VAL A 100 -1.55 2.78 -13.13
C VAL A 100 -1.24 4.26 -12.96
N VAL A 101 -0.30 4.57 -12.07
CA VAL A 101 0.21 5.92 -11.91
C VAL A 101 1.73 5.83 -11.87
N ASP A 102 2.38 6.80 -12.50
CA ASP A 102 3.82 6.90 -12.48
C ASP A 102 4.31 7.31 -11.07
N GLU A 103 5.48 6.82 -10.69
CA GLU A 103 6.08 7.02 -9.36
C GLU A 103 6.34 8.52 -9.11
N PHE A 104 6.62 9.29 -10.17
CA PHE A 104 6.91 10.72 -10.10
C PHE A 104 5.74 11.60 -9.61
N TYR A 105 4.50 11.12 -9.71
CA TYR A 105 3.35 11.91 -9.23
C TYR A 105 3.29 11.99 -7.70
N PHE A 106 3.95 11.06 -6.98
CA PHE A 106 3.88 10.97 -5.52
C PHE A 106 5.25 10.72 -4.87
N PRO A 107 6.17 11.70 -4.94
CA PRO A 107 7.54 11.50 -4.46
C PRO A 107 7.64 11.24 -2.95
N ALA A 108 6.65 11.69 -2.18
CA ALA A 108 6.56 11.40 -0.75
C ALA A 108 6.32 9.91 -0.43
N TRP A 109 6.11 9.08 -1.44
CA TRP A 109 5.63 7.72 -1.30
C TRP A 109 6.59 6.62 -1.82
N HIS A 110 7.72 7.01 -2.43
CA HIS A 110 8.77 6.10 -2.91
C HIS A 110 9.28 5.08 -1.88
N LYS A 111 9.20 5.40 -0.58
CA LYS A 111 9.76 4.58 0.51
C LYS A 111 8.76 3.61 1.15
N VAL A 112 7.53 3.51 0.65
CA VAL A 112 6.47 2.70 1.30
C VAL A 112 5.69 1.87 0.26
N PRO A 113 5.43 0.59 0.54
CA PRO A 113 4.86 -0.34 -0.45
C PRO A 113 3.35 -0.18 -0.67
N ALA A 114 2.60 0.28 0.34
CA ALA A 114 1.14 0.51 0.27
C ALA A 114 0.74 1.73 1.14
N ILE A 115 -0.22 2.55 0.69
CA ILE A 115 -0.80 3.65 1.48
C ILE A 115 -2.21 4.01 1.02
N GLY A 116 -3.02 4.51 1.95
CA GLY A 116 -4.24 5.23 1.63
C GLY A 116 -3.94 6.64 1.11
N LEU A 117 -4.69 7.10 0.10
CA LEU A 117 -4.53 8.44 -0.45
C LEU A 117 -4.71 9.52 0.61
N HIS A 118 -5.64 9.34 1.55
CA HIS A 118 -5.84 10.25 2.68
C HIS A 118 -4.56 10.40 3.53
N ASP A 119 -3.95 9.27 3.92
CA ASP A 119 -2.72 9.27 4.71
C ASP A 119 -1.54 9.90 3.95
N LEU A 120 -1.48 9.68 2.63
CA LEU A 120 -0.51 10.33 1.77
C LEU A 120 -0.69 11.85 1.78
N MET A 121 -1.93 12.33 1.63
CA MET A 121 -2.23 13.77 1.66
C MET A 121 -1.88 14.40 3.01
N LEU A 122 -2.13 13.71 4.13
CA LEU A 122 -1.72 14.16 5.46
C LEU A 122 -0.20 14.28 5.59
N LYS A 123 0.57 13.32 5.05
CA LYS A 123 2.03 13.38 5.04
C LYS A 123 2.57 14.55 4.22
N VAL A 124 2.00 14.79 3.03
CA VAL A 124 2.38 15.90 2.15
C VAL A 124 2.13 17.24 2.83
N GLU A 125 0.96 17.41 3.48
CA GLU A 125 0.63 18.63 4.21
C GLU A 125 1.57 18.87 5.41
N LYS A 126 1.84 17.83 6.21
CA LYS A 126 2.81 17.92 7.32
C LYS A 126 4.19 18.33 6.81
N GLN A 127 4.59 17.80 5.65
CA GLN A 127 5.87 18.14 5.04
C GLN A 127 5.93 19.60 4.58
N ARG A 128 4.86 20.10 3.95
CA ARG A 128 4.74 21.52 3.59
C ARG A 128 4.84 22.42 4.81
N ARG A 129 4.17 22.07 5.92
CA ARG A 129 4.25 22.82 7.18
C ARG A 129 5.67 22.83 7.75
N ARG A 130 6.34 21.68 7.76
CA ARG A 130 7.73 21.56 8.22
C ARG A 130 8.68 22.43 7.40
N ASN A 131 8.55 22.41 6.07
CA ASN A 131 9.34 23.26 5.18
C ASN A 131 9.08 24.74 5.41
N LYS A 132 7.82 25.14 5.65
CA LYS A 132 7.46 26.53 5.98
C LYS A 132 8.04 26.99 7.33
N LEU A 133 8.22 26.07 8.27
CA LEU A 133 8.76 26.34 9.61
C LEU A 133 10.29 26.25 9.68
N GLY A 134 10.99 26.00 8.56
CA GLY A 134 12.46 25.89 8.52
C GLY A 134 13.03 24.72 9.34
N LEU A 135 12.18 23.79 9.77
CA LEU A 135 12.58 22.64 10.60
C LEU A 135 13.12 21.53 9.69
N SER A 136 14.39 21.62 9.29
CA SER A 136 15.08 20.45 8.73
C SER A 136 15.20 19.39 9.83
N SER A 137 14.44 18.32 9.71
CA SER A 137 14.69 17.12 10.51
C SER A 137 16.02 16.55 10.03
N GLY A 138 17.08 16.73 10.82
CA GLY A 138 18.28 15.94 10.68
C GLY A 138 17.88 14.47 10.80
N GLU A 139 17.97 13.73 9.70
CA GLU A 139 18.00 12.27 9.79
C GLU A 139 19.36 11.95 10.40
N ASN A 140 19.32 11.55 11.69
CA ASN A 140 20.45 11.04 12.44
C ASN A 140 21.16 9.96 11.62
N SER A 141 22.37 10.25 11.16
CA SER A 141 23.36 9.24 10.89
C SER A 141 23.61 8.50 12.21
N LEU A 142 23.19 7.24 12.28
CA LEU A 142 23.67 6.34 13.32
C LEU A 142 25.17 6.15 13.08
N SER A 143 25.95 6.96 13.78
CA SER A 143 27.37 6.75 14.02
C SER A 143 27.49 5.55 14.95
N GLU A 144 27.78 4.39 14.38
CA GLU A 144 28.40 3.31 15.15
C GLU A 144 29.92 3.46 15.01
N SER A 145 30.50 4.23 15.90
CA SER A 145 31.93 4.21 16.15
C SER A 145 32.14 4.20 17.65
N SER A 146 32.69 3.09 18.16
CA SER A 146 33.80 3.09 19.11
C SER A 146 34.08 1.66 19.58
N LYS A 147 35.27 1.15 19.24
CA LYS A 147 36.32 0.91 20.25
C LYS A 147 37.63 0.55 19.56
N THR A 148 38.49 1.56 19.45
CA THR A 148 39.93 1.40 19.40
C THR A 148 40.41 1.26 20.84
N THR A 149 41.07 0.15 21.18
CA THR A 149 41.99 0.10 22.31
C THR A 149 43.35 -0.36 21.79
N SER A 150 44.26 0.60 21.81
CA SER A 150 45.71 0.49 21.66
C SER A 150 46.32 -0.66 22.45
N SER A 151 47.36 -1.29 21.90
CA SER A 151 48.67 -1.56 22.55
C SER A 151 49.60 -2.28 21.57
N LEU A 152 50.68 -1.61 21.16
CA LEU A 152 51.95 -2.25 20.74
C LEU A 152 52.66 -2.73 22.02
N PRO A 153 53.46 -3.82 21.97
CA PRO A 153 54.85 -3.67 21.52
C PRO A 153 55.41 -4.84 20.68
N SER A 154 56.37 -4.54 19.80
CA SER A 154 57.36 -5.48 19.26
C SER A 154 58.29 -5.96 20.40
N PRO A 155 58.98 -7.12 20.30
CA PRO A 155 60.13 -7.28 19.39
C PRO A 155 60.31 -8.68 18.74
N ASP A 156 61.11 -8.69 17.67
CA ASP A 156 62.09 -9.68 17.16
C ASP A 156 61.96 -11.18 17.55
N ASP A 157 62.00 -12.06 16.55
CA ASP A 157 63.15 -12.99 16.33
C ASP A 157 62.92 -13.98 15.16
N ASP A 158 63.91 -13.98 14.25
CA ASP A 158 64.53 -15.11 13.53
C ASP A 158 63.71 -16.34 13.08
N ARG A 159 63.50 -16.47 11.76
CA ARG A 159 64.27 -17.37 10.85
C ARG A 159 63.71 -17.40 9.42
#